data_AF-A0A2S9FKC2-F1
#
_entry.id   AF-A0A2S9FKC2-F1
#
_cell.length_a   1.000
_cell.length_b   1.000
_cell.length_c   1.000
_cell.angle_alpha   90.00
_cell.angle_beta   90.00
_cell.angle_gamma   90.00
#
_symmetry.space_group_name_H-M   'P 1'
#
loop_
_entity.id
_entity.type
_entity.pdbx_description
1 polymer ?
#
loop_
_entity_poly.entity_id
_entity_poly.type
_entity_poly.pdbx_seq_one_letter_code
_entity_poly.pdbx_strand_id
1 'polypeptide(L)' 'TPRTVQYMFRKHLDTTPTAYLRAIRLKRAREELIASDRTITTVAAVAARWGFAHTGRFAVQFRDTYGESPHESLRR' A
#
# COMPACT_ATOMS: atom_id res chain seq x y z
N THR A 1 14.69 21.52 -8.68
CA THR A 1 14.86 21.42 -7.21
C THR A 1 13.74 20.56 -6.63
N PRO A 2 13.81 20.07 -5.37
CA PRO A 2 12.74 19.29 -4.74
C PRO A 2 11.34 19.95 -4.82
N ARG A 3 11.29 21.29 -4.87
CA ARG A 3 10.06 22.07 -5.09
C ARG A 3 9.44 21.88 -6.47
N THR A 4 10.23 21.71 -7.52
CA THR A 4 9.74 21.48 -8.90
C THR A 4 9.00 20.14 -9.00
N VAL A 5 9.50 19.08 -8.35
CA VAL A 5 8.85 17.76 -8.35
C VAL A 5 7.53 17.79 -7.58
N GLN A 6 7.50 18.45 -6.41
CA GLN A 6 6.27 18.64 -5.64
C GLN A 6 5.22 19.45 -6.40
N TYR A 7 5.64 20.50 -7.12
CA TYR A 7 4.76 21.34 -7.93
C TYR A 7 4.16 20.57 -9.12
N MET A 8 4.96 19.76 -9.82
CA MET A 8 4.47 18.97 -10.96
C MET A 8 3.48 17.86 -10.55
N PHE A 9 3.66 17.24 -9.38
CA PHE A 9 2.69 16.27 -8.85
C PHE A 9 1.35 16.91 -8.48
N ARG A 10 1.39 18.08 -7.85
CA ARG A 10 0.17 18.83 -7.51
C ARG A 10 -0.55 19.32 -8.78
N LYS A 11 0.19 19.73 -9.81
CA LYS A 11 -0.35 20.31 -11.05
C LYS A 11 -0.94 19.27 -12.02
N HIS A 12 -0.52 18.00 -11.95
CA HIS A 12 -0.92 17.00 -12.94
C HIS A 12 -1.66 15.77 -12.40
N LEU A 13 -1.69 15.53 -11.08
CA LEU A 13 -2.24 14.28 -10.51
C LEU A 13 -3.15 14.49 -9.28
N ASP A 14 -3.51 15.74 -8.93
CA ASP A 14 -4.28 16.11 -7.73
C ASP A 14 -3.78 15.50 -6.40
N THR A 15 -2.52 15.05 -6.38
CA THR A 15 -1.97 14.26 -5.29
C THR A 15 -0.55 14.70 -4.95
N THR A 16 -0.08 14.36 -3.75
CA THR A 16 1.31 14.59 -3.38
C THR A 16 2.17 13.42 -3.84
N PRO A 17 3.48 13.63 -4.11
CA PRO A 17 4.39 12.53 -4.45
C PRO A 17 4.35 11.37 -3.43
N THR A 18 4.16 11.71 -2.14
CA THR A 18 4.07 10.74 -1.06
C THR A 18 2.77 9.93 -1.08
N ALA A 19 1.64 10.54 -1.45
CA ALA A 19 0.38 9.84 -1.62
C ALA A 19 0.39 8.90 -2.83
N TYR A 20 0.97 9.34 -3.95
CA TYR A 20 1.13 8.48 -5.12
C TYR A 20 2.03 7.26 -4.85
N LEU A 21 3.19 7.48 -4.21
CA LEU A 21 4.07 6.37 -3.80
C LEU A 21 3.39 5.42 -2.83
N ARG A 22 2.56 5.94 -1.90
CA ARG A 22 1.75 5.10 -1.00
C ARG A 22 0.75 4.24 -1.78
N ALA A 23 0.08 4.80 -2.77
CA ALA A 23 -0.86 4.04 -3.61
C ALA A 23 -0.14 2.89 -4.37
N ILE A 24 1.03 3.17 -4.94
CA ILE A 24 1.86 2.12 -5.59
C ILE A 24 2.24 1.03 -4.60
N ARG A 25 2.74 1.40 -3.41
CA ARG A 25 3.12 0.44 -2.36
C ARG A 25 1.93 -0.41 -1.92
N LEU A 26 0.75 0.20 -1.78
CA LEU A 26 -0.48 -0.49 -1.41
C LEU A 26 -0.93 -1.48 -2.49
N LYS A 27 -0.79 -1.11 -3.77
CA LYS A 27 -1.05 -2.01 -4.92
C LYS A 27 -0.12 -3.21 -4.92
N ARG A 28 1.18 -2.99 -4.76
CA ARG A 28 2.17 -4.07 -4.73
C ARG A 28 1.99 -5.00 -3.52
N ALA A 29 1.66 -4.44 -2.36
CA ALA A 29 1.33 -5.24 -1.18
C ALA A 29 0.12 -6.17 -1.43
N ARG A 30 -0.92 -5.69 -2.13
CA ARG A 30 -2.07 -6.54 -2.51
C ARG A 30 -1.67 -7.67 -3.46
N GLU A 31 -0.88 -7.34 -4.50
CA GLU A 31 -0.38 -8.33 -5.46
C GLU A 31 0.38 -9.46 -4.77
N GLU A 32 1.25 -9.10 -3.81
CA GLU A 32 1.98 -10.08 -3.02
C GLU A 32 1.07 -10.90 -2.13
N LEU A 33 0.13 -10.28 -1.39
CA LEU A 33 -0.77 -11.01 -0.49
C LEU A 33 -1.54 -12.10 -1.24
N ILE A 34 -2.02 -11.80 -2.44
CA ILE A 34 -2.78 -12.75 -3.28
C ILE A 34 -1.88 -13.84 -3.86
N ALA A 35 -0.61 -13.54 -4.12
CA ALA A 35 0.34 -14.51 -4.66
C ALA A 35 1.03 -15.37 -3.58
N SER A 36 0.80 -15.07 -2.30
CA SER A 36 1.54 -15.65 -1.17
C SER A 36 0.79 -16.79 -0.51
N ASP A 37 1.53 -17.80 -0.05
CA ASP A 37 0.97 -18.84 0.83
C ASP A 37 0.84 -18.32 2.27
N ARG A 38 -0.38 -18.36 2.79
CA ARG A 38 -0.76 -17.96 4.16
C ARG A 38 -0.10 -18.78 5.27
N THR A 39 0.43 -19.96 4.97
CA THR A 39 1.14 -20.80 5.96
C THR A 39 2.52 -20.26 6.29
N ILE A 40 3.13 -19.51 5.36
CA ILE A 40 4.49 -18.96 5.49
C ILE A 40 4.51 -17.43 5.49
N THR A 41 3.42 -16.78 5.09
CA THR A 41 3.34 -15.33 4.93
C THR A 41 2.37 -14.72 5.93
N THR A 42 2.74 -13.55 6.48
CA THR A 42 1.85 -12.77 7.35
C THR A 42 1.59 -11.39 6.75
N VAL A 43 0.41 -10.86 7.02
CA VAL A 43 0.03 -9.48 6.65
C VAL A 43 1.04 -8.45 7.18
N ALA A 44 1.55 -8.65 8.40
CA ALA A 44 2.54 -7.76 9.00
C ALA A 44 3.88 -7.76 8.24
N ALA A 45 4.35 -8.93 7.81
CA ALA A 45 5.57 -9.05 7.02
C ALA A 45 5.44 -8.34 5.66
N VAL A 46 4.32 -8.55 4.97
CA VAL A 46 4.05 -7.87 3.68
C VAL A 46 3.94 -6.36 3.86
N ALA A 47 3.23 -5.89 4.90
CA ALA A 47 3.11 -4.47 5.21
C ALA A 47 4.48 -3.83 5.46
N ALA A 48 5.32 -4.46 6.28
CA ALA A 48 6.69 -3.99 6.56
C ALA A 48 7.54 -3.95 5.28
N ARG A 49 7.46 -4.99 4.43
CA ARG A 49 8.22 -5.09 3.17
C ARG A 49 7.92 -3.95 2.20
N TRP A 50 6.67 -3.49 2.14
CA TRP A 50 6.26 -2.36 1.31
C TRP A 50 6.35 -1.00 2.01
N GLY A 51 6.96 -0.95 3.20
CA GLY A 51 7.25 0.30 3.91
C GLY A 51 6.08 0.85 4.71
N PHE A 52 5.15 0.00 5.16
CA PHE A 52 4.13 0.37 6.13
C PHE A 52 4.58 -0.03 7.54
N ALA A 53 4.93 0.97 8.35
CA ALA A 53 5.43 0.75 9.71
C ALA A 53 4.38 0.22 10.70
N HIS A 54 3.09 0.48 10.44
CA HIS A 54 1.99 0.11 11.34
C HIS A 54 0.97 -0.75 10.60
N THR A 55 0.92 -2.04 10.94
CA THR A 55 0.01 -3.01 10.31
C THR A 55 -1.46 -2.61 10.44
N GLY A 56 -1.88 -2.02 11.57
CA GLY A 56 -3.26 -1.56 11.76
C GLY A 56 -3.63 -0.40 10.81
N ARG A 57 -2.76 0.60 10.66
CA ARG A 57 -2.98 1.72 9.72
C ARG A 57 -2.95 1.25 8.26
N PHE A 58 -2.08 0.30 7.95
CA PHE A 58 -2.06 -0.39 6.66
C PHE A 58 -3.40 -1.09 6.40
N ALA A 59 -3.90 -1.89 7.35
CA ALA A 59 -5.15 -2.63 7.19
C ALA A 59 -6.37 -1.72 6.99
N VAL A 60 -6.44 -0.59 7.71
CA VAL A 60 -7.49 0.42 7.50
C VAL A 60 -7.39 1.00 6.09
N GLN A 61 -6.22 1.51 5.69
CA GLN A 61 -6.04 2.10 4.37
C GLN A 61 -6.29 1.09 3.23
N PHE A 62 -5.88 -0.16 3.43
CA PHE A 62 -6.09 -1.25 2.49
C PHE A 62 -7.59 -1.51 2.30
N ARG A 63 -8.36 -1.58 3.40
CA ARG A 63 -9.81 -1.75 3.36
C ARG A 63 -10.50 -0.56 2.72
N ASP A 64 -10.10 0.67 3.04
CA ASP A 64 -10.65 1.88 2.43
C ASP A 64 -10.43 1.91 0.91
N THR A 65 -9.35 1.27 0.42
CA THR A 65 -9.00 1.25 -1.01
C THR A 65 -9.63 0.08 -1.77
N TYR A 66 -9.70 -1.12 -1.17
CA TYR A 66 -10.10 -2.35 -1.87
C TYR A 66 -11.41 -2.97 -1.39
N GLY A 67 -12.03 -2.42 -0.33
CA GLY A 67 -13.26 -2.95 0.25
C GLY A 67 -13.11 -4.25 1.04
N GLU A 68 -11.91 -4.82 1.11
CA GLU A 68 -11.59 -6.05 1.85
C GLU A 68 -10.36 -5.84 2.74
N SER A 69 -10.19 -6.65 3.78
CA SER A 69 -8.99 -6.63 4.61
C SER A 69 -7.81 -7.35 3.94
N PRO A 70 -6.55 -7.00 4.28
CA PRO A 70 -5.39 -7.71 3.77
C PRO A 70 -5.34 -9.20 4.17
N HIS A 71 -5.99 -9.57 5.29
CA HIS A 71 -6.14 -10.96 5.68
C HIS A 71 -7.09 -11.73 4.75
N GLU A 72 -8.14 -11.08 4.24
CA GLU A 72 -9.02 -11.68 3.24
C GLU A 72 -8.29 -11.89 1.92
N SER A 73 -7.52 -10.89 1.46
CA SER A 73 -6.69 -11.05 0.25
C SER A 73 -5.65 -12.16 0.38
N LEU A 74 -5.03 -12.36 1.55
CA LEU A 74 -4.07 -13.45 1.80
C LEU A 74 -4.74 -14.84 1.93
N ARG A 75 -6.05 -14.89 2.14
CA ARG A 75 -6.80 -16.15 2.24
C ARG A 75 -7.32 -16.66 0.90
N ARG A 76 -7.27 -15.84 -0.14
CA ARG A 76 -7.63 -16.21 -1.53
C ARG A 76 -6.52 -17.06 -2.14
#